data_AF-U2RU12-F1
#
_entry.id   AF-U2RU12-F1
#
_cell.length_a   1.000
_cell.length_b   1.000
_cell.length_c   1.000
_cell.angle_alpha   90.00
_cell.angle_beta   90.00
_cell.angle_gamma   90.00
#
_symmetry.space_group_name_H-M   'P 1'
#
loop_
_entity.id
_entity.type
_entity.pdbx_description
1 polymer ?
#
loop_
_entity_poly.entity_id
_entity_poly.type
_entity_poly.pdbx_seq_one_letter_code
_entity_poly.pdbx_strand_id
1 'polypeptide(L)' 'MEAAATSAATGATQAFLASKRIVAGLRDGTLGLWDSMAAENAAQAALRDTADYREGFTAFQEKRRPRFTGR' A
#
# COMPACT_ATOMS: atom_id res chain seq x y z
N MET A 1 21.29 -2.11 -0.72
CA MET A 1 20.22 -2.33 0.28
C MET A 1 19.72 -1.03 0.90
N GLU A 2 20.59 -0.07 1.21
CA GLU A 2 20.18 1.21 1.83
C GLU A 2 19.14 2.01 1.04
N ALA A 3 19.28 2.14 -0.29
CA ALA A 3 18.32 2.89 -1.11
C ALA A 3 16.88 2.35 -1.04
N ALA A 4 16.72 1.02 -1.00
CA ALA A 4 15.40 0.38 -0.90
C ALA A 4 14.79 0.58 0.50
N ALA A 5 15.62 0.50 1.55
CA ALA A 5 15.19 0.75 2.92
C ALA A 5 14.72 2.21 3.09
N THR A 6 15.49 3.18 2.59
CA THR A 6 15.12 4.59 2.61
C THR A 6 13.83 4.84 1.84
N SER A 7 13.70 4.30 0.62
CA SER A 7 12.49 4.46 -0.18
C SER A 7 11.26 3.85 0.49
N ALA A 8 11.40 2.72 1.18
CA ALA A 8 10.31 2.11 1.94
C ALA A 8 9.93 2.94 3.17
N ALA A 9 10.92 3.53 3.85
CA ALA A 9 10.72 4.35 5.05
C ALA A 9 10.07 5.72 4.74
N THR A 10 10.24 6.25 3.52
CA THR A 10 9.65 7.52 3.08
C THR A 10 8.44 7.35 2.16
N GLY A 11 7.93 6.13 2.00
CA GLY A 11 6.78 5.82 1.16
C GLY A 11 5.47 5.71 1.94
N ALA A 12 4.39 5.30 1.27
CA ALA A 12 3.10 5.01 1.89
C ALA A 12 3.18 3.72 2.73
N THR A 13 3.81 3.78 3.90
CA THR A 13 4.21 2.60 4.69
C THR A 13 3.04 1.66 4.99
N GLN A 14 1.86 2.20 5.33
CA GLN A 14 0.66 1.39 5.59
C GLN A 14 0.21 0.60 4.35
N ALA A 15 0.25 1.22 3.17
CA ALA A 15 -0.06 0.54 1.91
C ALA A 15 0.97 -0.55 1.61
N PHE A 16 2.26 -0.28 1.81
CA PHE A 16 3.30 -1.30 1.62
C PHE A 16 3.13 -2.50 2.55
N LEU A 17 2.76 -2.27 3.82
CA LEU A 17 2.49 -3.36 4.76
C LEU A 17 1.27 -4.17 4.35
N ALA A 18 0.18 -3.52 3.93
CA ALA A 18 -1.01 -4.20 3.42
C ALA A 18 -0.67 -5.07 2.20
N SER A 19 -0.01 -4.51 1.18
CA SER A 19 0.40 -5.24 -0.02
C SER A 19 1.33 -6.41 0.31
N LYS A 20 2.28 -6.23 1.24
CA LYS A 20 3.19 -7.33 1.65
C LYS A 20 2.44 -8.51 2.27
N ARG A 21 1.39 -8.25 3.08
CA ARG A 21 0.58 -9.33 3.67
C ARG A 21 -0.18 -10.12 2.61
N ILE A 22 -0.76 -9.44 1.64
CA ILE A 22 -1.51 -10.08 0.54
C ILE A 22 -0.55 -10.92 -0.33
N VAL A 23 0.60 -10.35 -0.71
CA VAL A 23 1.63 -11.07 -1.49
C VAL A 23 2.19 -12.27 -0.73
N ALA A 24 2.37 -12.17 0.59
CA ALA A 24 2.80 -13.30 1.41
C ALA A 24 1.76 -14.43 1.36
N GLY A 25 0.48 -14.11 1.56
CA GLY A 25 -0.60 -15.09 1.52
C GLY A 25 -0.80 -15.76 0.15
N LEU A 26 -0.55 -15.02 -0.93
CA LEU A 26 -0.54 -15.59 -2.29
C LEU A 26 0.64 -16.57 -2.50
N ARG A 27 1.80 -16.29 -1.90
CA ARG A 27 3.01 -17.11 -2.05
C ARG A 27 3.00 -18.38 -1.22
N ASP A 28 2.47 -18.31 -0.02
CA ASP A 28 2.36 -19.47 0.88
C ASP A 28 1.08 -20.30 0.64
N GLY A 29 0.21 -19.84 -0.25
CA GLY A 29 -1.01 -20.54 -0.66
C GLY A 29 -2.18 -20.39 0.33
N THR A 30 -2.05 -19.51 1.32
CA THR A 30 -3.13 -19.24 2.30
C THR A 30 -4.24 -18.33 1.74
N LEU A 31 -4.00 -17.64 0.62
CA LEU A 31 -5.01 -16.87 -0.11
C LEU A 31 -5.22 -17.41 -1.52
N GLY A 32 -6.46 -17.78 -1.83
CA GLY A 32 -6.91 -18.00 -3.21
C GLY A 32 -7.14 -16.67 -3.95
N LEU A 33 -7.34 -16.73 -5.27
CA LEU A 33 -7.55 -15.54 -6.11
C LEU A 33 -8.72 -14.66 -5.64
N TRP A 34 -9.84 -15.27 -5.25
CA TRP A 34 -11.01 -14.51 -4.80
C TRP A 34 -10.81 -13.92 -3.41
N ASP A 35 -10.08 -14.62 -2.54
CA ASP A 35 -9.74 -14.13 -1.21
C ASP A 35 -8.73 -12.97 -1.29
N SER A 36 -7.80 -13.01 -2.25
CA SER A 36 -6.88 -11.89 -2.48
C SER A 36 -7.63 -10.65 -2.97
N MET A 37 -8.59 -10.80 -3.88
CA MET A 37 -9.46 -9.70 -4.31
C MET A 37 -10.24 -9.08 -3.13
N ALA A 38 -10.80 -9.93 -2.26
CA ALA A 38 -11.49 -9.46 -1.06
C ALA A 38 -10.55 -8.74 -0.09
N ALA A 39 -9.34 -9.27 0.11
CA ALA A 39 -8.31 -8.67 0.96
C ALA A 39 -7.82 -7.31 0.42
N GLU A 40 -7.66 -7.18 -0.90
CA GLU A 40 -7.33 -5.92 -1.56
C GLU A 40 -8.41 -4.87 -1.34
N ASN A 41 -9.68 -5.21 -1.58
CA ASN A 41 -10.81 -4.32 -1.34
C ASN A 41 -10.88 -3.87 0.13
N ALA A 42 -10.71 -4.79 1.08
CA ALA A 42 -10.72 -4.48 2.51
C ALA A 42 -9.55 -3.56 2.89
N ALA A 43 -8.36 -3.82 2.35
CA ALA A 43 -7.19 -2.97 2.58
C ALA A 43 -7.40 -1.56 2.01
N GLN A 44 -7.92 -1.43 0.80
CA GLN A 44 -8.24 -0.13 0.20
C GLN A 44 -9.30 0.61 1.02
N ALA A 45 -10.35 -0.07 1.48
CA ALA A 45 -11.38 0.54 2.33
C ALA A 45 -10.81 1.04 3.66
N ALA A 46 -9.94 0.27 4.31
CA ALA A 46 -9.29 0.66 5.56
C ALA A 46 -8.31 1.83 5.36
N LEU A 47 -7.59 1.87 4.23
CA LEU A 47 -6.59 2.88 3.95
C LEU A 47 -7.18 4.19 3.44
N ARG A 48 -8.40 4.19 2.88
CA ARG A 48 -8.95 5.38 2.20
C ARG A 48 -9.00 6.64 3.07
N ASP A 49 -9.12 6.46 4.37
CA ASP A 49 -9.26 7.56 5.34
C ASP A 49 -7.90 8.07 5.84
N THR A 50 -6.79 7.44 5.45
CA THR A 50 -5.44 7.90 5.80
C THR A 50 -4.98 9.09 4.96
N ALA A 51 -4.02 9.84 5.50
CA ALA A 51 -3.44 10.98 4.81
C ALA A 51 -2.64 10.53 3.58
N ASP A 52 -1.83 9.47 3.73
CA ASP A 52 -1.01 8.96 2.64
C ASP A 52 -1.83 8.39 1.48
N TYR A 53 -2.98 7.78 1.75
CA TYR A 53 -3.87 7.31 0.69
C TYR A 53 -4.40 8.50 -0.12
N ARG A 54 -4.98 9.50 0.54
CA ARG A 54 -5.49 10.70 -0.14
C ARG A 54 -4.39 11.42 -0.93
N GLU A 55 -3.22 11.58 -0.33
CA GLU A 55 -2.05 12.20 -0.98
C GLU A 55 -1.62 11.44 -2.23
N GLY A 56 -1.63 10.11 -2.22
CA GLY A 56 -1.33 9.30 -3.40
C GLY A 56 -2.26 9.62 -4.57
N PHE A 57 -3.56 9.73 -4.30
CA PHE A 57 -4.56 10.10 -5.31
C PHE A 57 -4.42 11.55 -5.76
N THR A 58 -4.19 12.49 -4.84
CA THR A 58 -3.99 13.91 -5.18
C THR A 58 -2.74 14.10 -6.04
N ALA A 59 -1.61 13.52 -5.63
CA ALA A 59 -0.36 13.60 -6.38
C ALA A 59 -0.48 12.98 -7.78
N PHE A 60 -1.22 11.88 -7.91
CA PHE A 60 -1.51 11.25 -9.20
C PHE A 60 -2.33 12.18 -10.12
N GLN A 61 -3.42 12.74 -9.60
CA GLN A 61 -4.28 13.67 -10.34
C GLN A 61 -3.53 14.93 -10.79
N GLU A 62 -2.67 15.47 -9.90
CA GLU A 62 -1.86 16.65 -10.16
C GLU A 62 -0.57 16.34 -10.95
N LYS A 63 -0.30 15.07 -11.29
CA LYS A 63 0.91 14.61 -11.98
C LYS A 63 2.22 15.05 -11.31
N ARG A 64 2.23 15.09 -9.98
CA ARG A 64 3.40 15.44 -9.16
C ARG A 64 3.89 14.24 -8.34
N ARG A 65 5.08 14.36 -7.75
CA ARG A 65 5.56 13.36 -6.78
C ARG A 65 4.75 13.45 -5.48
N PRO A 66 4.31 12.31 -4.91
CA PRO A 66 3.64 12.29 -3.61
C PRO A 66 4.62 12.55 -2.47
N ARG A 67 4.11 13.07 -1.36
CA ARG A 67 4.82 13.31 -0.10
C ARG A 67 4.16 12.50 1.02
N PHE A 68 4.65 11.29 1.22
CA PHE A 68 4.13 10.39 2.25
C PHE A 68 4.72 10.68 3.63
N THR A 69 3.94 10.36 4.65
CA THR A 69 4.28 10.53 6.07
C THR A 69 4.36 9.19 6.83
N GLY A 70 4.00 8.09 6.17
CA GLY A 70 3.93 6.75 6.74
C GLY A 70 2.64 6.47 7.54
N ARG A 71 1.61 7.34 7.42
CA ARG A 71 0.39 7.30 8.25
C ARG A 71 -0.90 7.31 7.42
#